data_AF-T0L424-F1
#
_entry.id   AF-T0L424-F1
#
_cell.length_a   1.000
_cell.length_b   1.000
_cell.length_c   1.000
_cell.angle_alpha   90.00
_cell.angle_beta   90.00
_cell.angle_gamma   90.00
#
_symmetry.space_group_name_H-M   'P 1'
#
loop_
_entity.id
_entity.type
_entity.pdbx_description
1 polymer ?
#
loop_
_entity_poly.entity_id
_entity_poly.type
_entity_poly.pdbx_seq_one_letter_code
_entity_poly.pdbx_strand_id
1 'polypeptide(L)'
;MEFIDGVSDGVSIEDLCEREDESGRLHPYADPQPLYDIDDESSEHGILDMSDESRLKILAYILECFVRGFRCGIKYEDYYLEDFIITDIRKGKKAWRPHVIKVNHSHCRVWQATCKGKDPQRQRKSDNQRLPRPVHPADHFTIRDLCDFTGWSPYEWWHDEAKFEAWLLEAFGPKIEYNGHRFQRFSLIAIRFSDLSE
;
A
#
# COMPACT_ATOMS: atom_id res chain seq x y z
N MET A 1 -2.78 -8.75 7.71
CA MET A 1 -3.83 -7.94 7.08
C MET A 1 -4.89 -7.80 8.16
N GLU A 2 -5.11 -6.59 8.66
CA GLU A 2 -6.19 -6.34 9.62
C GLU A 2 -7.45 -6.20 8.76
N PHE A 3 -8.37 -7.16 8.88
CA PHE A 3 -9.69 -7.10 8.25
C PHE A 3 -10.59 -6.36 9.24
N ILE A 4 -11.13 -5.22 8.84
CA ILE A 4 -11.99 -4.42 9.69
C ILE A 4 -13.36 -4.40 9.03
N ASP A 5 -14.32 -5.10 9.64
CA ASP A 5 -15.73 -4.81 9.45
C ASP A 5 -15.99 -3.44 10.13
N GLY A 6 -16.46 -2.45 9.36
CA GLY A 6 -16.81 -1.12 9.90
C GLY A 6 -15.68 -0.08 9.88
N VAL A 7 -15.00 0.10 8.75
CA VAL A 7 -14.30 1.37 8.48
C VAL A 7 -15.35 2.33 7.94
N SER A 8 -15.95 3.14 8.82
CA SER A 8 -16.84 4.24 8.44
C SER A 8 -16.08 5.53 8.15
N ASP A 9 -14.81 5.61 8.55
CA ASP A 9 -14.07 6.87 8.65
C ASP A 9 -12.79 6.78 7.79
N GLY A 10 -12.69 7.60 6.74
CA GLY A 10 -11.57 7.60 5.80
C GLY A 10 -11.95 8.08 4.40
N VAL A 11 -10.94 8.29 3.55
CA VAL A 11 -11.12 8.74 2.17
C VAL A 11 -10.52 7.72 1.21
N SER A 12 -11.18 7.45 0.08
CA SER A 12 -10.60 6.58 -0.94
C SER A 12 -9.41 7.28 -1.60
N ILE A 13 -8.42 6.52 -2.07
CA ILE A 13 -7.29 7.09 -2.80
C ILE A 13 -7.73 7.71 -4.14
N GLU A 14 -8.81 7.20 -4.73
CA GLU A 14 -9.42 7.78 -5.92
C GLU A 14 -9.99 9.19 -5.65
N ASP A 15 -10.67 9.40 -4.52
CA ASP A 15 -11.24 10.72 -4.17
C ASP A 15 -10.17 11.78 -3.90
N LEU A 16 -8.93 11.35 -3.64
CA LEU A 16 -7.76 12.23 -3.51
C LEU A 16 -7.13 12.60 -4.85
N CYS A 17 -7.76 12.22 -5.96
CA CYS A 17 -7.26 12.43 -7.30
C CYS A 17 -8.26 13.17 -8.19
N GLU A 18 -7.72 13.95 -9.12
CA GLU A 18 -8.46 14.47 -10.26
C GLU A 18 -8.34 13.52 -11.44
N ARG A 19 -9.45 13.31 -12.15
CA ARG A 19 -9.46 12.50 -13.38
C ARG A 19 -9.13 13.37 -14.58
N GLU A 20 -8.06 13.02 -15.29
CA GLU A 20 -7.66 13.69 -16.53
C GLU A 20 -8.61 13.31 -17.68
N ASP A 21 -9.27 14.30 -18.27
CA ASP A 21 -10.33 14.13 -19.27
C ASP A 21 -9.94 13.25 -20.47
N GLU A 22 -8.71 13.40 -20.97
CA GLU A 22 -8.27 12.72 -22.20
C GLU A 22 -7.83 11.27 -21.96
N SER A 23 -7.14 11.02 -20.85
CA SER A 23 -6.50 9.73 -20.56
C SER A 23 -7.34 8.86 -19.63
N GLY A 24 -8.30 9.47 -18.91
CA GLY A 24 -9.04 8.84 -17.82
C GLY A 24 -8.19 8.52 -16.59
N ARG A 25 -6.91 8.93 -16.57
CA ARG A 25 -5.98 8.67 -15.46
C ARG A 25 -6.31 9.53 -14.26
N LEU A 26 -6.03 9.00 -13.08
CA LEU A 26 -6.18 9.68 -11.82
C LEU A 26 -4.83 10.28 -11.40
N HIS A 27 -4.81 11.57 -11.14
CA HIS A 27 -3.62 12.29 -10.65
C HIS A 27 -3.94 12.88 -9.26
N PRO A 28 -3.10 12.65 -8.24
CA PRO A 28 -3.37 13.13 -6.90
C PRO A 28 -3.37 14.66 -6.85
N TYR A 29 -4.25 15.23 -6.03
CA TYR A 29 -4.21 16.65 -5.71
C TYR A 29 -2.87 17.03 -5.06
N ALA A 30 -2.37 18.22 -5.40
CA ALA A 30 -1.13 18.75 -4.81
C ALA A 30 -1.36 19.40 -3.44
N ASP A 31 -2.55 19.98 -3.24
CA ASP A 31 -2.90 20.66 -2.01
C ASP A 31 -3.33 19.67 -0.91
N PRO A 32 -3.11 19.99 0.37
CA PRO A 32 -3.59 19.17 1.48
C PRO A 32 -5.09 18.89 1.37
N GLN A 33 -5.48 17.64 1.62
CA GLN A 33 -6.87 17.18 1.45
C GLN A 33 -7.51 16.89 2.80
N PRO A 34 -8.75 17.32 3.04
CA PRO A 34 -9.48 16.99 4.26
C PRO A 34 -9.78 15.49 4.35
N LEU A 35 -9.78 14.97 5.57
CA LEU A 35 -10.21 13.61 5.90
C LEU A 35 -11.61 13.66 6.50
N TYR A 36 -12.55 13.02 5.82
CA TYR A 36 -13.95 12.94 6.23
C TYR A 36 -14.36 11.53 6.62
N ASP A 37 -15.54 11.42 7.23
CA ASP A 37 -16.21 10.14 7.37
C ASP A 37 -16.87 9.77 6.04
N ILE A 38 -16.77 8.49 5.65
CA ILE A 38 -17.36 7.97 4.41
C ILE A 38 -18.88 8.16 4.42
N ASP A 39 -19.49 8.09 5.60
CA ASP A 39 -20.93 8.25 5.80
C ASP A 39 -21.34 9.71 6.09
N ASP A 40 -20.39 10.63 6.31
CA ASP A 40 -20.64 12.04 6.60
C ASP A 40 -19.48 12.94 6.11
N GLU A 41 -19.59 13.43 4.86
CA GLU A 41 -18.63 14.38 4.28
C GLU A 41 -18.57 15.74 5.03
N SER A 42 -19.50 16.00 5.96
CA SER A 42 -19.50 17.23 6.76
C SER A 42 -18.66 17.11 8.03
N SER A 43 -18.25 15.91 8.42
CA SER A 43 -17.41 15.68 9.61
C SER A 43 -15.93 15.55 9.23
N GLU A 44 -15.24 16.69 9.17
CA GLU A 44 -13.80 16.74 8.98
C GLU A 44 -13.07 16.40 10.29
N HIS A 45 -12.24 15.35 10.29
CA HIS A 45 -11.49 14.91 11.48
C HIS A 45 -9.97 15.11 11.37
N GLY A 46 -9.50 15.68 10.25
CA GLY A 46 -8.11 16.05 10.03
C GLY A 46 -7.80 16.47 8.58
N ILE A 47 -6.56 16.87 8.35
CA ILE A 47 -6.03 17.22 7.03
C ILE A 47 -4.91 16.23 6.69
N LEU A 48 -5.01 15.62 5.51
CA LEU A 48 -4.00 14.79 4.90
C LEU A 48 -3.01 15.67 4.11
N ASP A 49 -1.74 15.59 4.49
CA ASP A 49 -0.66 16.17 3.70
C ASP A 49 -0.48 15.39 2.39
N MET A 50 -0.52 16.11 1.26
CA MET A 50 -0.35 15.57 -0.09
C MET A 50 1.00 15.94 -0.73
N SER A 51 1.98 16.34 0.09
CA SER A 51 3.37 16.49 -0.36
C SER A 51 3.92 15.21 -1.02
N ASP A 52 4.95 15.35 -1.85
CA ASP A 52 5.63 14.22 -2.49
C ASP A 52 6.09 13.17 -1.46
N GLU A 53 6.60 13.62 -0.32
CA GLU A 53 7.06 12.74 0.76
C GLU A 53 5.89 11.94 1.36
N SER A 54 4.75 12.58 1.59
CA SER A 54 3.57 11.92 2.14
C SER A 54 2.94 10.94 1.14
N ARG A 55 2.89 11.29 -0.15
CA ARG A 55 2.48 10.37 -1.22
C ARG A 55 3.38 9.14 -1.31
N LEU A 56 4.71 9.33 -1.23
CA LEU A 56 5.65 8.20 -1.21
C LEU A 56 5.48 7.32 0.04
N LYS A 57 5.18 7.90 1.21
CA LYS A 57 4.85 7.12 2.42
C LYS A 57 3.58 6.27 2.23
N ILE A 58 2.53 6.85 1.64
CA ILE A 58 1.28 6.14 1.31
C ILE A 58 1.56 5.00 0.33
N LEU A 59 2.34 5.26 -0.73
CA LEU A 59 2.75 4.25 -1.68
C LEU A 59 3.54 3.11 -1.01
N ALA A 60 4.46 3.45 -0.09
CA ALA A 60 5.19 2.43 0.66
C ALA A 60 4.26 1.53 1.50
N TYR A 61 3.21 2.09 2.12
CA TYR A 61 2.20 1.30 2.83
C TYR A 61 1.44 0.33 1.92
N ILE A 62 1.06 0.79 0.73
CA ILE A 62 0.37 -0.04 -0.26
C ILE A 62 1.25 -1.21 -0.68
N LEU A 63 2.51 -0.94 -1.03
CA LEU A 63 3.47 -1.99 -1.41
C LEU A 63 3.71 -2.98 -0.28
N GLU A 64 3.78 -2.51 0.98
CA GLU A 64 3.87 -3.39 2.14
C GLU A 64 2.64 -4.32 2.26
N CYS A 65 1.44 -3.78 2.04
CA CYS A 65 0.20 -4.56 2.06
C CYS A 65 0.22 -5.67 1.01
N PHE A 66 0.68 -5.38 -0.20
CA PHE A 66 0.77 -6.37 -1.26
C PHE A 66 1.75 -7.49 -0.94
N VAL A 67 3.00 -7.18 -0.55
CA VAL A 67 3.99 -8.22 -0.25
C VAL A 67 3.58 -9.11 0.92
N ARG A 68 2.90 -8.53 1.93
CA ARG A 68 2.29 -9.29 3.03
C ARG A 68 1.17 -10.20 2.52
N GLY A 69 0.33 -9.70 1.60
CA GLY A 69 -0.70 -10.49 0.93
C GLY A 69 -0.13 -11.68 0.16
N PHE A 70 0.93 -11.47 -0.62
CA PHE A 70 1.60 -12.55 -1.37
C PHE A 70 2.09 -13.68 -0.46
N ARG A 71 2.63 -13.36 0.72
CA ARG A 71 3.03 -14.36 1.73
C ARG A 71 1.84 -15.14 2.28
N CYS A 72 0.67 -14.52 2.38
CA CYS A 72 -0.58 -15.19 2.76
C CYS A 72 -1.20 -15.98 1.58
N GLY A 73 -0.64 -15.88 0.37
CA GLY A 73 -1.19 -16.53 -0.83
C GLY A 73 -2.29 -15.76 -1.52
N ILE A 74 -2.44 -14.48 -1.19
CA ILE A 74 -3.30 -13.59 -1.93
C ILE A 74 -2.61 -13.32 -3.27
N LYS A 75 -3.37 -13.48 -4.35
CA LYS A 75 -2.98 -12.99 -5.67
C LYS A 75 -3.85 -11.78 -5.95
N TYR A 76 -3.20 -10.66 -6.24
CA TYR A 76 -3.84 -9.45 -6.74
C TYR A 76 -3.84 -9.57 -8.26
N GLU A 77 -5.01 -9.39 -8.88
CA GLU A 77 -5.15 -9.37 -10.35
C GLU A 77 -4.98 -7.93 -10.85
N ASP A 78 -5.51 -6.96 -10.10
CA ASP A 78 -5.48 -5.53 -10.43
C ASP A 78 -5.12 -4.66 -9.21
N TYR A 79 -4.73 -3.41 -9.46
CA TYR A 79 -4.25 -2.44 -8.47
C TYR A 79 -5.04 -1.12 -8.46
N TYR A 80 -6.37 -1.21 -8.43
CA TYR A 80 -7.24 -0.03 -8.51
C TYR A 80 -7.14 0.88 -7.27
N LEU A 81 -7.06 2.20 -7.50
CA LEU A 81 -7.00 3.22 -6.44
C LEU A 81 -8.24 3.22 -5.55
N GLU A 82 -9.43 2.98 -6.12
CA GLU A 82 -10.71 2.90 -5.42
C GLU A 82 -10.75 1.82 -4.33
N ASP A 83 -9.88 0.81 -4.44
CA ASP A 83 -9.82 -0.29 -3.48
C ASP A 83 -9.08 0.08 -2.18
N PHE A 84 -8.46 1.25 -2.12
CA PHE A 84 -7.64 1.69 -1.00
C PHE A 84 -8.26 2.90 -0.29
N ILE A 85 -8.34 2.80 1.02
CA ILE A 85 -8.83 3.85 1.92
C ILE A 85 -7.69 4.32 2.80
N ILE A 86 -7.52 5.63 2.90
CA ILE A 86 -6.65 6.27 3.88
C ILE A 86 -7.51 6.63 5.09
N THR A 87 -7.13 6.12 6.25
CA THR A 87 -7.84 6.36 7.51
C THR A 87 -6.87 6.59 8.65
N ASP A 88 -7.26 7.44 9.60
CA ASP A 88 -6.59 7.57 10.88
C ASP A 88 -7.18 6.62 11.93
N ILE A 89 -8.10 5.71 11.61
CA ILE A 89 -8.72 4.81 12.59
C ILE A 89 -8.15 3.40 12.53
N ARG A 90 -7.52 2.98 13.62
CA ARG A 90 -7.01 1.63 13.78
C ARG A 90 -7.66 0.92 14.95
N LYS A 91 -8.40 -0.16 14.67
CA LYS A 91 -9.14 -0.97 15.67
C LYS A 91 -10.12 -0.12 16.50
N GLY A 92 -10.86 0.76 15.82
CA GLY A 92 -11.83 1.66 16.45
C GLY A 92 -11.21 2.75 17.32
N LYS A 93 -9.92 3.06 17.14
CA LYS A 93 -9.24 4.15 17.85
C LYS A 93 -8.49 5.02 16.86
N LYS A 94 -8.49 6.33 17.08
CA LYS A 94 -7.63 7.27 16.36
C LYS A 94 -6.17 6.86 16.53
N ALA A 95 -5.54 6.53 15.43
CA ALA A 95 -4.15 6.23 15.29
C ALA A 95 -3.37 7.54 15.27
N TRP A 96 -2.13 7.46 15.76
CA TRP A 96 -1.19 8.57 15.71
C TRP A 96 -0.92 9.10 14.29
N ARG A 97 -1.11 8.25 13.27
CA ARG A 97 -0.87 8.60 11.86
C ARG A 97 -1.88 7.90 10.94
N PRO A 98 -2.21 8.52 9.80
CA PRO A 98 -2.97 7.86 8.74
C PRO A 98 -2.29 6.56 8.30
N HIS A 99 -3.10 5.60 7.88
CA HIS A 99 -2.64 4.36 7.28
C HIS A 99 -3.62 3.91 6.19
N VAL A 100 -3.12 3.04 5.31
CA VAL A 100 -3.88 2.56 4.16
C VAL A 100 -4.51 1.20 4.46
N ILE A 101 -5.77 1.05 4.09
CA ILE A 101 -6.52 -0.21 4.16
C ILE A 101 -6.98 -0.56 2.75
N LYS A 102 -6.84 -1.83 2.35
CA LYS A 102 -7.47 -2.35 1.12
C LYS A 102 -8.83 -2.94 1.46
N VAL A 103 -9.92 -2.39 0.94
CA VAL A 103 -11.30 -2.78 1.29
C VAL A 103 -11.91 -3.77 0.31
N ASN A 104 -11.75 -3.54 -0.99
CA ASN A 104 -12.31 -4.38 -2.02
C ASN A 104 -11.36 -5.54 -2.34
N HIS A 105 -11.73 -6.73 -1.87
CA HIS A 105 -10.96 -7.96 -2.05
C HIS A 105 -11.71 -8.97 -2.92
N SER A 106 -12.76 -8.54 -3.62
CA SER A 106 -13.56 -9.41 -4.49
C SER A 106 -12.71 -10.06 -5.59
N HIS A 107 -11.69 -9.35 -6.08
CA HIS A 107 -10.70 -9.86 -7.04
C HIS A 107 -9.48 -10.52 -6.38
N CYS A 108 -9.36 -10.44 -5.05
CA CYS A 108 -8.28 -11.10 -4.31
C CYS A 108 -8.61 -12.58 -4.10
N ARG A 109 -7.93 -13.46 -4.83
CA ARG A 109 -8.15 -14.91 -4.70
C ARG A 109 -7.48 -15.43 -3.42
N VAL A 110 -8.25 -15.59 -2.34
CA VAL A 110 -7.77 -16.24 -1.10
C VAL A 110 -7.80 -17.75 -1.26
N TRP A 111 -6.82 -18.30 -1.99
CA TRP A 111 -6.77 -19.74 -2.28
C TRP A 111 -6.81 -20.60 -1.01
N GLN A 112 -6.05 -20.22 0.02
CA GLN A 112 -5.90 -21.00 1.27
C GLN A 112 -7.21 -21.14 2.08
N ALA A 113 -8.13 -20.19 1.98
CA ALA A 113 -9.39 -20.23 2.73
C ALA A 113 -10.43 -21.16 2.07
N THR A 114 -10.28 -21.45 0.78
CA THR A 114 -11.21 -22.32 0.04
C THR A 114 -11.08 -23.78 0.47
N CYS A 115 -12.16 -24.56 0.35
CA CYS A 115 -12.13 -26.01 0.60
C CYS A 115 -11.08 -26.74 -0.26
N LYS A 116 -10.77 -26.21 -1.46
CA LYS A 116 -9.71 -26.71 -2.35
C LYS A 116 -8.30 -26.35 -1.88
N GLY A 117 -8.12 -25.19 -1.24
CA GLY A 117 -6.83 -24.77 -0.66
C GLY A 117 -6.52 -25.42 0.69
N LYS A 118 -7.51 -25.96 1.39
CA LYS A 118 -7.34 -26.72 2.63
C LYS A 118 -6.89 -28.18 2.42
N ASP A 119 -6.99 -28.71 1.20
CA ASP A 119 -6.56 -30.08 0.86
C ASP A 119 -5.02 -30.18 0.85
N PRO A 120 -4.40 -30.92 1.80
CA PRO A 120 -2.95 -31.05 1.90
C PRO A 120 -2.30 -31.65 0.65
N GLN A 121 -3.02 -32.46 -0.14
CA GLN A 121 -2.50 -33.06 -1.38
C GLN A 121 -2.50 -32.08 -2.56
N ARG A 122 -3.27 -30.99 -2.47
CA ARG A 122 -3.37 -29.94 -3.50
C ARG A 122 -2.72 -28.62 -3.07
N GLN A 123 -2.14 -28.56 -1.87
CA GLN A 123 -1.43 -27.40 -1.33
C GLN A 123 -0.06 -27.21 -1.99
N ARG A 124 -0.03 -26.82 -3.27
CA ARG A 124 1.18 -26.19 -3.82
C ARG A 124 1.22 -24.75 -3.32
N LYS A 125 1.79 -24.54 -2.12
CA LYS A 125 2.16 -23.21 -1.65
C LYS A 125 3.00 -22.52 -2.73
N SER A 126 2.64 -21.30 -3.11
CA SER A 126 3.48 -20.44 -3.95
C SER A 126 4.83 -20.21 -3.29
N ASP A 127 5.84 -19.82 -4.06
CA ASP A 127 7.17 -19.60 -3.51
C ASP A 127 7.15 -18.51 -2.43
N ASN A 128 6.37 -17.43 -2.62
CA ASN A 128 6.15 -16.39 -1.62
C ASN A 128 5.55 -16.91 -0.29
N GLN A 129 4.67 -17.92 -0.34
CA GLN A 129 4.07 -18.53 0.86
C GLN A 129 5.03 -19.47 1.59
N ARG A 130 6.07 -19.95 0.91
CA ARG A 130 7.09 -20.83 1.52
C ARG A 130 8.16 -20.02 2.25
N LEU A 131 8.24 -18.72 1.96
CA LEU A 131 9.21 -17.84 2.61
C LEU A 131 8.83 -17.59 4.08
N PRO A 132 9.83 -17.56 4.97
CA PRO A 132 9.59 -17.30 6.39
C PRO A 132 9.06 -15.88 6.64
N ARG A 133 9.20 -14.96 5.67
CA ARG A 133 8.82 -13.54 5.75
C ARG A 133 8.40 -13.01 4.38
N PRO A 134 7.72 -11.85 4.30
CA PRO A 134 7.35 -11.28 3.02
C PRO A 134 8.59 -10.94 2.20
N VAL A 135 8.45 -11.07 0.88
CA VAL A 135 9.42 -10.63 -0.12
C VAL A 135 9.65 -9.11 -0.05
N HIS A 136 10.81 -8.68 -0.52
CA HIS A 136 11.09 -7.26 -0.69
C HIS A 136 10.24 -6.69 -1.86
N PRO A 137 9.65 -5.49 -1.76
CA PRO A 137 8.86 -4.92 -2.85
C PRO A 137 9.63 -4.80 -4.17
N ALA A 138 10.91 -4.45 -4.13
CA ALA A 138 11.79 -4.41 -5.31
C ALA A 138 12.08 -5.78 -5.97
N ASP A 139 11.53 -6.88 -5.45
CA ASP A 139 11.53 -8.19 -6.12
C ASP A 139 10.21 -8.48 -6.85
N HIS A 140 9.17 -7.65 -6.64
CA HIS A 140 7.81 -7.86 -7.16
C HIS A 140 7.24 -6.69 -7.94
N PHE A 141 7.77 -5.48 -7.73
CA PHE A 141 7.26 -4.27 -8.34
C PHE A 141 8.37 -3.55 -9.09
N THR A 142 8.05 -3.22 -10.34
CA THR A 142 8.68 -2.16 -11.12
C THR A 142 7.80 -0.91 -11.04
N ILE A 143 8.34 0.25 -11.42
CA ILE A 143 7.53 1.46 -11.53
C ILE A 143 6.37 1.29 -12.53
N ARG A 144 6.57 0.44 -13.56
CA ARG A 144 5.58 0.19 -14.61
C ARG A 144 4.40 -0.64 -14.12
N ASP A 145 4.61 -1.51 -13.15
CA ASP A 145 3.53 -2.28 -12.52
C ASP A 145 2.58 -1.37 -11.70
N LEU A 146 2.99 -0.12 -11.44
CA LEU A 146 2.26 0.87 -10.65
C LEU A 146 1.72 2.02 -11.51
N CYS A 147 1.38 1.75 -12.78
CA CYS A 147 0.85 2.78 -13.69
C CYS A 147 -0.43 3.46 -13.22
N ASP A 148 -1.27 2.74 -12.47
CA ASP A 148 -2.47 3.30 -11.86
C ASP A 148 -2.16 4.29 -10.73
N PHE A 149 -0.93 4.29 -10.20
CA PHE A 149 -0.43 5.23 -9.19
C PHE A 149 0.35 6.39 -9.82
N THR A 150 0.00 6.80 -11.04
CA THR A 150 0.63 7.96 -11.68
C THR A 150 0.48 9.20 -10.78
N GLY A 151 1.57 9.97 -10.62
CA GLY A 151 1.61 11.13 -9.73
C GLY A 151 1.80 10.81 -8.24
N TRP A 152 1.75 9.55 -7.81
CA TRP A 152 2.10 9.15 -6.43
C TRP A 152 3.61 8.96 -6.21
N SER A 153 4.36 8.94 -7.31
CA SER A 153 5.82 8.91 -7.34
C SER A 153 6.33 9.99 -8.30
N PRO A 154 7.58 10.48 -8.13
CA PRO A 154 8.18 11.43 -9.04
C PRO A 154 8.15 10.95 -10.51
N TYR A 155 7.77 11.84 -11.42
CA TYR A 155 7.57 11.52 -12.83
C TYR A 155 8.86 10.98 -13.49
N GLU A 156 10.02 11.49 -13.08
CA GLU A 156 11.31 11.09 -13.64
C GLU A 156 11.66 9.62 -13.37
N TRP A 157 11.03 8.96 -12.39
CA TRP A 157 11.25 7.53 -12.13
C TRP A 157 10.69 6.63 -13.24
N TRP A 158 9.71 7.12 -14.00
CA TRP A 158 9.19 6.43 -15.19
C TRP A 158 10.24 6.27 -16.30
N HIS A 159 11.21 7.20 -16.33
CA HIS A 159 12.31 7.21 -17.30
C HIS A 159 13.61 6.64 -16.72
N ASP A 160 13.69 6.49 -15.40
CA ASP A 160 14.86 6.00 -14.68
C ASP A 160 14.43 5.06 -13.55
N GLU A 161 14.24 3.79 -13.89
CA GLU A 161 13.80 2.74 -12.98
C GLU A 161 14.79 2.51 -11.82
N ALA A 162 16.07 2.88 -11.99
CA ALA A 162 17.07 2.76 -10.93
C ALA A 162 16.76 3.70 -9.75
N LYS A 163 16.13 4.85 -9.99
CA LYS A 163 15.67 5.75 -8.92
C LYS A 163 14.57 5.12 -8.08
N PHE A 164 13.62 4.46 -8.74
CA PHE A 164 12.56 3.73 -8.04
C PHE A 164 13.14 2.57 -7.22
N GLU A 165 14.05 1.78 -7.78
CA GLU A 165 14.71 0.70 -7.03
C GLU A 165 15.52 1.25 -5.84
N ALA A 166 16.26 2.35 -6.03
CA ALA A 166 16.99 3.01 -4.95
C ALA A 166 16.07 3.47 -3.81
N TRP A 167 14.94 4.10 -4.16
CA TRP A 167 13.92 4.47 -3.18
C TRP A 167 13.34 3.26 -2.44
N LEU A 168 13.09 2.14 -3.13
CA LEU A 168 12.61 0.93 -2.46
C LEU A 168 13.63 0.39 -1.45
N LEU A 169 14.92 0.43 -1.77
CA LEU A 169 15.98 0.01 -0.84
C LEU A 169 16.13 0.97 0.35
N GLU A 170 15.90 2.26 0.14
CA GLU A 170 15.87 3.25 1.22
C GLU A 170 14.65 3.05 2.14
N ALA A 171 13.45 2.94 1.56
CA ALA A 171 12.19 2.86 2.29
C ALA A 171 12.00 1.52 3.02
N PHE A 172 12.43 0.41 2.40
CA PHE A 172 12.22 -0.95 2.93
C PHE A 172 13.48 -1.61 3.47
N GLY A 173 14.63 -0.95 3.33
CA GLY A 173 15.94 -1.46 3.71
C GLY A 173 16.59 -2.32 2.61
N PRO A 174 17.86 -2.73 2.81
CA PRO A 174 18.56 -3.51 1.81
C PRO A 174 17.95 -4.91 1.64
N LYS A 175 18.11 -5.44 0.42
CA LYS A 175 17.97 -6.86 0.13
C LYS A 175 19.09 -7.64 0.90
N ILE A 176 18.89 -8.02 2.18
CA ILE A 176 19.75 -8.96 2.98
C ILE A 176 19.40 -10.48 2.92
N GLU A 177 20.15 -11.29 2.15
CA GLU A 177 19.90 -12.72 2.08
C GLU A 177 20.33 -13.39 3.39
N TYR A 178 19.48 -14.19 4.03
CA TYR A 178 19.85 -14.91 5.26
C TYR A 178 19.79 -16.42 5.02
N ASN A 179 20.95 -17.09 5.02
CA ASN A 179 21.10 -18.55 4.88
C ASN A 179 20.28 -19.17 3.73
N GLY A 180 20.39 -18.64 2.51
CA GLY A 180 19.71 -19.19 1.33
C GLY A 180 18.19 -18.99 1.30
N HIS A 181 17.63 -18.21 2.25
CA HIS A 181 16.23 -17.83 2.29
C HIS A 181 16.11 -16.30 2.26
N ARG A 182 15.25 -15.78 1.37
CA ARG A 182 15.06 -14.34 1.15
C ARG A 182 14.39 -13.63 2.35
N PHE A 183 15.17 -12.74 2.97
CA PHE A 183 14.89 -11.45 3.64
C PHE A 183 14.07 -11.35 4.95
N GLN A 184 14.52 -10.43 5.83
CA GLN A 184 14.04 -10.16 7.19
C GLN A 184 13.67 -8.67 7.44
N ARG A 185 12.47 -8.48 8.04
CA ARG A 185 12.03 -7.39 8.95
C ARG A 185 11.93 -5.98 8.33
N PHE A 186 10.71 -5.62 7.90
CA PHE A 186 10.29 -4.23 7.88
C PHE A 186 10.21 -3.74 9.33
N SER A 187 11.27 -3.07 9.77
CA SER A 187 10.98 -1.82 10.45
C SER A 187 10.68 -0.91 9.27
N LEU A 188 9.46 -0.37 9.13
CA LEU A 188 9.41 1.01 8.68
C LEU A 188 10.42 1.68 9.61
N ILE A 189 11.61 1.99 9.11
CA ILE A 189 12.47 2.94 9.79
C ILE A 189 11.49 4.06 10.01
N ALA A 190 11.15 4.29 11.28
CA ALA A 190 10.38 5.43 11.65
C ALA A 190 11.13 6.56 10.95
N ILE A 191 10.55 7.07 9.86
CA ILE A 191 10.87 8.39 9.36
C ILE A 191 10.61 9.19 10.62
N ARG A 192 11.71 9.46 11.34
CA ARG A 192 11.65 10.16 12.60
C ARG A 192 11.13 11.51 12.17
N PHE A 193 9.88 11.79 12.53
CA PHE A 193 9.44 13.15 12.71
C PHE A 193 10.29 13.69 13.86
N SER A 194 11.52 14.08 13.54
CA SER A 194 12.33 14.91 14.40
C SER A 194 12.23 16.32 13.84
N ASP A 195 11.52 17.13 14.61
CA ASP A 195 11.68 18.57 14.77
C ASP A 195 11.07 19.46 13.69
N LEU A 196 9.74 19.59 13.75
CA LEU A 196 9.07 20.89 13.61
C LEU A 196 8.32 21.20 14.90
N SER A 197 9.08 21.54 15.93
CA SER A 197 8.62 22.36 17.06
C SER A 197 9.82 23.09 17.66
N GLU A 198 10.16 24.24 17.07
CA GLU A 198 10.41 25.52 17.74
C GLU A 198 10.57 26.63 16.69
#